data_AF-A0A9X9LRH3-F1
#
_entry.id   AF-A0A9X9LRH3-F1
#
_cell.length_a   1.000
_cell.length_b   1.000
_cell.length_c   1.000
_cell.angle_alpha   90.00
_cell.angle_beta   90.00
_cell.angle_gamma   90.00
#
_symmetry.space_group_name_H-M   'P 1'
#
loop_
_entity.id
_entity.type
_entity.pdbx_description
1 polymer ?
#
loop_
_entity_poly.entity_id
_entity_poly.type
_entity_poly.pdbx_seq_one_letter_code
_entity_poly.pdbx_strand_id
1 'polypeptide(L)'
;MDIPGTSVAISNCDGLAGMIKSDDDEYFIEPLERGKQMEEENGRIHVVYKRSAVEWASGNVSHDCQYRESNLGGLDDVGTISSSIDQQLKEAARQRRHTGENDYNIEVLLGVDDSVVRFHGKEHVQNYLLTLMNIVNEIYHDESL
;
A
#
# COMPACT_ATOMS: atom_id res chain seq x y z
N MET A 1 -18.60 -5.43 7.74
CA MET A 1 -18.17 -6.67 8.41
C MET A 1 -16.72 -6.84 8.02
N ASP A 2 -15.82 -6.49 8.92
CA ASP A 2 -14.39 -6.68 8.69
C ASP A 2 -14.05 -8.13 9.00
N ILE A 3 -13.63 -8.86 7.97
CA ILE A 3 -13.20 -10.25 8.11
C ILE A 3 -11.69 -10.18 8.44
N PRO A 4 -11.27 -10.59 9.63
CA PRO A 4 -9.87 -10.48 10.05
C PRO A 4 -8.98 -11.31 9.11
N GLY A 5 -7.92 -10.71 8.58
CA GLY A 5 -7.03 -11.33 7.59
C GLY A 5 -7.29 -10.92 6.14
N THR A 6 -8.43 -10.26 5.88
CA THR A 6 -8.77 -9.73 4.55
C THR A 6 -8.45 -8.23 4.43
N SER A 7 -7.92 -7.81 3.27
CA SER A 7 -7.57 -6.42 2.98
C SER A 7 -7.71 -6.13 1.49
N VAL A 8 -8.14 -4.92 1.14
CA VAL A 8 -8.32 -4.51 -0.26
C VAL A 8 -7.76 -3.09 -0.46
N ALA A 9 -6.94 -2.92 -1.48
CA ALA A 9 -6.43 -1.61 -1.90
C ALA A 9 -6.62 -1.46 -3.41
N ILE A 10 -7.44 -0.50 -3.84
CA ILE A 10 -7.85 -0.30 -5.24
C ILE A 10 -7.62 1.16 -5.66
N SER A 11 -7.11 1.35 -6.88
CA SER A 11 -6.91 2.63 -7.56
C SER A 11 -7.71 2.65 -8.87
N ASN A 12 -8.18 3.84 -9.24
CA ASN A 12 -8.84 4.13 -10.52
C ASN A 12 -8.08 5.21 -11.34
N CYS A 13 -6.80 5.46 -11.06
CA CYS A 13 -6.07 6.54 -11.70
C CYS A 13 -5.61 6.22 -13.13
N ASP A 14 -5.42 4.94 -13.49
CA ASP A 14 -5.14 4.45 -14.85
C ASP A 14 -5.94 3.16 -15.09
N GLY A 15 -7.23 3.21 -14.75
CA GLY A 15 -8.14 2.07 -14.72
C GLY A 15 -8.09 1.31 -13.40
N LEU A 16 -8.96 0.30 -13.29
CA LEU A 16 -9.08 -0.55 -12.10
C LEU A 16 -7.78 -1.34 -11.89
N ALA A 17 -7.02 -0.92 -10.88
CA ALA A 17 -5.79 -1.58 -10.46
C ALA A 17 -5.75 -1.72 -8.94
N GLY A 18 -5.13 -2.78 -8.43
CA GLY A 18 -4.97 -2.93 -6.99
C GLY A 18 -4.72 -4.37 -6.52
N MET A 19 -4.82 -4.55 -5.21
CA MET A 19 -4.55 -5.81 -4.52
C MET A 19 -5.74 -6.20 -3.65
N ILE A 20 -6.07 -7.48 -3.68
CA ILE A 20 -7.08 -8.13 -2.85
C ILE A 20 -6.39 -9.23 -2.07
N LYS A 21 -6.33 -9.07 -0.76
CA LYS A 21 -5.80 -10.04 0.19
C LYS A 21 -6.96 -10.75 0.87
N SER A 22 -6.95 -12.07 0.78
CA SER A 22 -7.75 -12.99 1.57
C SER A 22 -6.84 -13.64 2.62
N ASP A 23 -7.41 -14.43 3.52
CA ASP A 23 -6.68 -15.03 4.64
C ASP A 23 -5.52 -15.92 4.17
N ASP A 24 -5.70 -16.63 3.05
CA ASP A 24 -4.71 -17.56 2.50
C ASP A 24 -4.00 -17.02 1.25
N ASP A 25 -4.59 -16.05 0.53
CA ASP A 25 -4.20 -15.73 -0.84
C ASP A 25 -4.20 -14.23 -1.16
N GLU A 26 -3.28 -13.84 -2.04
CA GLU A 26 -3.19 -12.47 -2.57
C GLU A 26 -3.43 -12.45 -4.08
N TYR A 27 -4.34 -11.57 -4.51
CA TYR A 27 -4.72 -11.35 -5.90
C TYR A 27 -4.38 -9.93 -6.33
N PHE A 28 -3.90 -9.81 -7.56
CA PHE A 28 -3.63 -8.53 -8.20
C PHE A 28 -4.60 -8.33 -9.35
N ILE A 29 -5.05 -7.09 -9.51
CA ILE A 29 -5.82 -6.63 -10.67
C ILE A 29 -5.02 -5.50 -11.30
N GLU A 30 -4.75 -5.59 -12.60
CA GLU A 30 -4.18 -4.48 -13.36
C GLU A 30 -4.68 -4.46 -14.81
N PRO A 31 -4.68 -3.29 -15.48
CA PRO A 31 -4.97 -3.23 -16.91
C PRO A 31 -3.93 -4.02 -17.71
N LEU A 32 -4.37 -4.74 -18.74
CA LEU A 32 -3.47 -5.52 -19.62
C LEU A 32 -2.44 -4.63 -20.35
N GLU A 33 -2.86 -3.42 -20.72
CA GLU A 33 -2.02 -2.40 -21.37
C GLU A 33 -2.11 -1.12 -20.54
N ARG A 34 -0.97 -0.53 -20.14
CA ARG A 34 -0.90 0.70 -19.33
C ARG A 34 -1.05 1.97 -20.19
N GLY A 35 -1.57 3.05 -19.62
CA GLY A 35 -1.67 4.36 -20.31
C GLY A 35 -2.77 4.49 -21.35
N LYS A 36 -3.76 3.58 -21.35
CA LYS A 36 -4.93 3.59 -22.25
C LYS A 36 -6.23 3.98 -21.56
N GLN A 37 -6.15 4.88 -20.59
CA GLN A 37 -7.29 5.34 -19.80
C GLN A 37 -8.45 5.88 -20.65
N MET A 38 -8.17 6.44 -21.84
CA MET A 38 -9.20 6.92 -22.77
C MET A 38 -10.05 5.80 -23.40
N GLU A 39 -9.58 4.54 -23.37
CA GLU A 39 -10.31 3.38 -23.93
C GLU A 39 -11.23 2.70 -22.91
N GLU A 40 -11.35 3.21 -21.68
CA GLU A 40 -12.17 2.60 -20.63
C GLU A 40 -13.67 2.63 -20.94
N GLU A 41 -14.15 3.67 -21.62
CA GLU A 41 -15.54 3.76 -22.10
C GLU A 41 -15.89 2.65 -23.09
N ASN A 42 -14.90 2.15 -23.85
CA ASN A 42 -15.06 1.07 -24.81
C ASN A 42 -14.84 -0.33 -24.20
N GLY A 43 -14.56 -0.43 -22.91
CA GLY A 43 -14.28 -1.69 -22.21
C GLY A 43 -12.82 -2.11 -22.34
N ARG A 44 -11.99 -1.64 -21.41
CA ARG A 44 -10.58 -2.03 -21.29
C ARG A 44 -10.45 -3.40 -20.61
N ILE A 45 -9.50 -4.21 -21.06
CA ILE A 45 -9.26 -5.55 -20.50
C ILE A 45 -8.36 -5.43 -19.26
N HIS A 46 -8.79 -6.08 -18.18
CA HIS A 46 -8.03 -6.22 -16.94
C HIS A 46 -7.63 -7.68 -16.74
N VAL A 47 -6.44 -7.90 -16.16
CA VAL A 47 -5.97 -9.23 -15.76
C VAL A 47 -6.08 -9.34 -14.26
N VAL A 48 -6.64 -10.46 -13.80
CA VAL A 48 -6.66 -10.84 -12.38
C VAL A 48 -5.84 -12.09 -12.20
N TYR A 49 -4.85 -12.05 -11.31
CA TYR A 49 -3.96 -13.18 -11.09
C TYR A 49 -3.54 -13.30 -9.63
N LYS A 50 -3.16 -14.52 -9.23
CA LYS A 50 -2.71 -14.85 -7.88
C LYS A 50 -1.21 -14.62 -7.74
N ARG A 51 -0.75 -14.04 -6.62
CA ARG A 51 0.69 -13.77 -6.37
C ARG A 51 1.56 -15.02 -6.50
N SER A 52 1.09 -16.13 -5.94
CA SER A 52 1.82 -17.39 -5.96
C SER A 52 2.02 -17.97 -7.37
N ALA A 53 1.17 -17.61 -8.35
CA ALA A 53 1.35 -18.04 -9.74
C ALA A 53 2.54 -17.34 -10.42
N VAL A 54 2.89 -16.13 -9.97
CA VAL A 54 4.05 -15.36 -10.46
C VAL A 54 5.34 -15.82 -9.78
N GLU A 55 5.30 -16.09 -8.47
CA GLU A 55 6.44 -16.62 -7.72
C GLU A 55 6.91 -17.99 -8.25
N TRP A 56 5.97 -18.86 -8.65
CA TRP A 56 6.29 -20.15 -9.29
C TRP A 56 6.86 -20.01 -10.71
N ALA A 57 6.51 -18.95 -11.45
CA ALA A 57 7.10 -18.69 -12.75
C ALA A 57 8.58 -18.26 -12.61
N SER A 58 8.93 -17.49 -11.57
CA SER A 58 10.32 -17.12 -11.28
C SER A 58 11.20 -18.30 -10.83
N GLY A 59 10.62 -19.37 -10.28
CA GLY A 59 11.37 -20.55 -9.84
C GLY A 59 11.95 -21.41 -10.98
N ASN A 60 11.48 -21.24 -12.23
CA ASN A 60 11.84 -22.09 -13.38
C ASN A 60 12.45 -21.33 -14.58
N VAL A 61 12.76 -20.04 -14.47
CA VAL A 61 13.34 -19.27 -15.57
C VAL A 61 14.79 -18.91 -15.29
N SER A 62 15.67 -19.65 -15.97
CA SER A 62 17.04 -19.29 -16.26
C SER A 62 17.15 -17.83 -16.73
N HIS A 63 17.68 -16.97 -15.86
CA HIS A 63 18.70 -15.95 -16.13
C HIS A 63 18.74 -15.33 -17.54
N ASP A 64 17.69 -14.61 -17.98
CA ASP A 64 17.89 -13.49 -18.92
C ASP A 64 16.64 -12.60 -18.97
N CYS A 65 16.63 -11.54 -18.14
CA CYS A 65 15.98 -10.25 -18.35
C CYS A 65 16.13 -9.45 -17.05
N GLN A 66 17.18 -8.64 -16.98
CA GLN A 66 17.38 -7.69 -15.88
C GLN A 66 16.36 -6.54 -16.01
N TYR A 67 15.38 -6.49 -15.11
CA TYR A 67 14.82 -5.23 -14.63
C TYR A 67 15.20 -5.09 -13.16
N ARG A 68 15.82 -3.95 -12.83
CA ARG A 68 16.68 -3.76 -11.66
C ARG A 68 15.88 -3.78 -10.36
N GLU A 69 15.76 -4.96 -9.75
CA GLU A 69 15.41 -5.13 -8.34
C GLU A 69 16.47 -4.45 -7.47
N SER A 70 16.02 -3.50 -6.66
CA SER A 70 16.84 -2.96 -5.57
C SER A 70 16.89 -4.00 -4.46
N ASN A 71 18.01 -4.71 -4.40
CA ASN A 71 18.42 -5.59 -3.30
C ASN A 71 18.09 -5.02 -1.92
N LEU A 72 17.27 -5.74 -1.15
CA LEU A 72 17.33 -5.77 0.31
C LEU A 72 17.19 -7.23 0.75
N GLY A 73 18.25 -8.00 0.52
CA GLY A 73 18.43 -9.31 1.13
C GLY A 73 18.84 -9.16 2.59
N GLY A 74 18.19 -9.93 3.46
CA GLY A 74 18.62 -10.15 4.83
C GLY A 74 17.52 -9.93 5.86
N LEU A 75 16.59 -10.88 6.00
CA LEU A 75 15.70 -10.92 7.16
C LEU A 75 15.32 -12.36 7.55
N ASP A 76 16.30 -13.26 7.59
CA ASP A 76 16.09 -14.68 7.93
C ASP A 76 16.21 -14.97 9.45
N ASP A 77 16.27 -13.95 10.32
CA ASP A 77 16.56 -14.13 11.76
C ASP A 77 15.56 -13.44 12.72
N VAL A 78 14.31 -13.25 12.29
CA VAL A 78 13.26 -12.59 13.12
C VAL A 78 12.25 -13.59 13.71
N GLY A 79 12.50 -14.90 13.61
CA GLY A 79 11.64 -15.92 14.21
C GLY A 79 11.89 -16.15 15.71
N THR A 80 13.15 -16.03 16.14
CA THR A 80 13.59 -16.53 17.46
C THR A 80 13.47 -15.48 18.58
N ILE A 81 13.37 -14.20 18.22
CA ILE A 81 13.33 -13.07 19.16
C ILE A 81 11.91 -12.82 19.70
N SER A 82 10.88 -13.23 18.95
CA SER A 82 9.47 -13.00 19.32
C SER A 82 9.08 -13.77 20.59
N SER A 83 9.50 -15.03 20.71
CA SER A 83 9.07 -15.89 21.84
C SER A 83 9.68 -15.49 23.18
N SER A 84 10.79 -14.76 23.20
CA SER A 84 11.47 -14.34 24.44
C SER A 84 10.87 -13.07 25.04
N ILE A 85 10.24 -12.21 24.22
CA ILE A 85 9.61 -10.96 24.65
C ILE A 85 8.23 -11.23 25.28
N ASP A 86 7.50 -12.22 24.78
CA ASP A 86 6.16 -12.57 25.27
C ASP A 86 6.15 -13.03 26.74
N GLN A 87 7.26 -13.58 27.23
CA GLN A 87 7.37 -14.05 28.61
C GLN A 87 7.69 -12.93 29.61
N GLN A 88 8.33 -11.83 29.18
CA GLN A 88 8.64 -10.68 30.05
C GLN A 88 7.49 -9.68 30.20
N LEU A 89 6.53 -9.65 29.26
CA LEU A 89 5.42 -8.69 29.30
C LEU A 89 4.30 -9.06 30.30
N LYS A 90 4.24 -10.31 30.77
CA LYS A 90 3.23 -10.75 31.75
C LYS A 90 3.47 -10.25 33.18
N GLU A 91 4.69 -9.86 33.53
CA GLU A 91 5.04 -9.35 34.87
C GLU A 91 5.00 -7.81 34.98
N ALA A 92 5.02 -7.10 33.84
CA ALA A 92 5.04 -5.64 33.78
C ALA A 92 3.64 -4.99 33.66
N ALA A 93 2.60 -5.65 34.17
CA ALA A 93 1.23 -5.12 34.19
C ALA A 93 1.08 -4.00 35.25
N ARG A 94 1.82 -2.89 35.08
CA ARG A 94 1.42 -1.60 35.63
C ARG A 94 0.51 -0.95 34.61
N GLN A 95 -0.79 -1.00 34.91
CA GLN A 95 -1.90 -0.35 34.22
C GLN A 95 -1.45 0.97 33.55
N ARG A 96 -1.10 0.89 32.26
CA ARG A 96 -0.96 2.07 31.41
C ARG A 96 -2.36 2.65 31.35
N ARG A 97 -2.53 3.88 31.84
CA ARG A 97 -3.77 4.64 31.66
C ARG A 97 -3.91 4.86 30.16
N HIS A 98 -4.62 3.97 29.48
CA HIS A 98 -5.07 4.21 28.12
C HIS A 98 -5.80 5.56 28.15
N THR A 99 -5.16 6.56 27.57
CA THR A 99 -5.86 7.67 26.93
C THR A 99 -6.86 7.02 25.97
N GLY A 100 -8.14 7.36 26.11
CA GLY A 100 -9.21 6.69 25.39
C GLY A 100 -8.97 6.70 23.88
N GLU A 101 -9.41 5.62 23.26
CA GLU A 101 -9.59 5.39 21.83
C GLU A 101 -10.45 6.53 21.25
N ASN A 102 -9.80 7.65 20.93
CA ASN A 102 -10.44 8.81 20.33
C ASN A 102 -9.79 8.97 18.96
N ASP A 103 -10.49 8.51 17.93
CA ASP A 103 -10.13 8.80 16.55
C ASP A 103 -10.32 10.29 16.30
N TYR A 104 -9.23 11.04 16.20
CA TYR A 104 -9.26 12.44 15.84
C TYR A 104 -9.25 12.58 14.31
N ASN A 105 -10.31 13.18 13.76
CA ASN A 105 -10.37 13.50 12.34
C ASN A 105 -9.97 14.97 12.13
N ILE A 106 -9.01 15.22 11.25
CA ILE A 106 -8.57 16.57 10.88
C ILE A 106 -9.05 16.86 9.46
N GLU A 107 -9.90 17.88 9.31
CA GLU A 107 -10.36 18.36 8.01
C GLU A 107 -9.49 19.53 7.54
N VAL A 108 -9.00 19.45 6.30
CA VAL A 108 -8.09 20.44 5.72
C VAL A 108 -8.57 20.88 4.34
N LEU A 109 -8.56 22.19 4.07
CA LEU A 109 -8.80 22.76 2.74
C LEU A 109 -7.47 23.16 2.09
N LEU A 110 -7.18 22.59 0.92
CA LEU A 110 -5.96 22.86 0.16
C LEU A 110 -6.19 23.94 -0.91
N GLY A 111 -5.48 25.06 -0.78
CA GLY A 111 -5.40 26.11 -1.81
C GLY A 111 -4.08 26.03 -2.56
N VAL A 112 -4.12 26.08 -3.89
CA VAL A 112 -2.95 25.92 -4.76
C VAL A 112 -2.89 27.08 -5.73
N ASP A 113 -1.75 27.77 -5.79
CA ASP A 113 -1.53 28.89 -6.71
C ASP A 113 -1.24 28.42 -8.14
N ASP A 114 -1.50 29.28 -9.14
CA ASP A 114 -1.27 28.98 -10.55
C ASP A 114 0.21 28.63 -10.85
N SER A 115 1.14 29.21 -10.09
CA SER A 115 2.56 28.89 -10.21
C SER A 115 2.87 27.41 -9.94
N VAL A 116 2.21 26.79 -8.96
CA VAL A 116 2.38 25.37 -8.60
C VAL A 116 1.79 24.47 -9.69
N VAL A 117 0.63 24.85 -10.23
CA VAL A 117 -0.01 24.14 -11.35
C VAL A 117 0.88 24.18 -12.60
N ARG A 118 1.54 25.32 -12.85
CA ARG A 118 2.45 25.48 -13.99
C ARG A 118 3.75 24.69 -13.83
N PHE A 119 4.25 24.57 -12.60
CA PHE A 119 5.48 23.84 -12.32
C PHE A 119 5.30 22.32 -12.39
N HIS A 120 4.23 21.79 -11.78
CA HIS A 120 3.97 20.35 -11.77
C HIS A 120 3.16 19.86 -12.99
N GLY A 121 2.49 20.76 -13.70
CA GLY A 121 1.60 20.43 -14.82
C GLY A 121 0.17 20.12 -14.35
N LYS A 122 -0.81 20.52 -15.17
CA LYS A 122 -2.24 20.34 -14.84
C LYS A 122 -2.62 18.86 -14.67
N GLU A 123 -1.99 17.97 -15.45
CA GLU A 123 -2.25 16.53 -15.36
C GLU A 123 -1.64 15.85 -14.10
N HIS A 124 -0.60 16.44 -13.47
CA HIS A 124 0.12 15.79 -12.36
C HIS A 124 -0.01 16.51 -11.01
N VAL A 125 -0.48 17.76 -10.98
CA VAL A 125 -0.56 18.55 -9.73
C VAL A 125 -1.46 17.88 -8.68
N GLN A 126 -2.53 17.19 -9.10
CA GLN A 126 -3.41 16.47 -8.19
C GLN A 126 -2.68 15.31 -7.49
N ASN A 127 -1.92 14.50 -8.23
CA ASN A 127 -1.16 13.39 -7.68
C ASN A 127 -0.06 13.87 -6.72
N TYR A 128 0.59 14.98 -7.04
CA TYR A 128 1.58 15.60 -6.17
C TYR A 128 0.95 16.02 -4.82
N LEU A 129 -0.18 16.73 -4.86
CA LEU A 129 -0.88 17.20 -3.65
C LEU A 129 -1.41 16.03 -2.81
N LEU A 130 -1.98 15.01 -3.47
CA LEU A 130 -2.48 13.83 -2.79
C LEU A 130 -1.34 13.05 -2.13
N THR A 131 -0.19 12.91 -2.81
CA THR A 131 0.99 12.23 -2.24
C THR A 131 1.52 12.98 -1.02
N LEU A 132 1.58 14.32 -1.09
CA LEU A 132 1.96 15.14 0.06
C LEU A 132 0.99 14.93 1.23
N MET A 133 -0.31 14.89 0.96
CA MET A 133 -1.33 14.64 1.98
C MET A 133 -1.29 13.23 2.55
N ASN A 134 -0.96 12.22 1.75
CA ASN A 134 -0.74 10.87 2.26
C ASN A 134 0.41 10.84 3.25
N ILE A 135 1.54 11.50 2.94
CA ILE A 135 2.67 11.61 3.88
C ILE A 135 2.26 12.33 5.16
N VAL A 136 1.51 13.44 5.05
CA VAL A 136 1.01 14.18 6.22
C VAL A 136 0.06 13.32 7.06
N ASN A 137 -0.85 12.60 6.40
CA ASN A 137 -1.80 11.70 7.07
C ASN A 137 -1.09 10.64 7.91
N GLU A 138 -0.06 9.99 7.36
CA GLU A 138 0.72 8.98 8.08
C GLU A 138 1.38 9.54 9.35
N ILE A 139 1.88 10.78 9.32
CA ILE A 139 2.53 11.40 10.48
C ILE A 139 1.51 11.72 11.58
N TYR A 140 0.30 12.17 11.22
CA TYR A 140 -0.71 12.57 12.20
C TYR A 140 -1.57 11.41 12.71
N HIS A 141 -1.50 10.25 12.08
CA HIS A 141 -2.19 9.04 12.51
C HIS A 141 -1.34 8.19 13.48
N ASP A 142 -0.05 8.51 13.66
CA ASP A 142 0.83 7.84 14.62
C ASP A 142 0.42 8.23 16.06
N GLU A 143 -0.07 7.25 16.83
CA GLU A 143 -0.50 7.39 18.23
C GLU A 143 0.62 7.83 19.20
N SER A 144 1.87 7.90 18.74
CA SER A 144 3.01 8.35 19.55
C SER A 144 3.12 9.88 19.70
N LEU A 145 2.29 10.66 18.99
CA LEU A 145 2.20 12.12 19.08
C LEU A 145 1.11 12.64 20.03
#